data_AF-A0A0F2SF12-F1
#
_entry.id   AF-A0A0F2SF12-F1
#
_cell.length_a   1.000
_cell.length_b   1.000
_cell.length_c   1.000
_cell.angle_alpha   90.00
_cell.angle_beta   90.00
_cell.angle_gamma   90.00
#
_symmetry.space_group_name_H-M   'P 1'
#
loop_
_entity.id
_entity.type
_entity.pdbx_description
1 polymer ?
#
loop_
_entity_poly.entity_id
_entity_poly.type
_entity_poly.pdbx_seq_one_letter_code
_entity_poly.pdbx_strand_id
1 'polypeptide(L)'
;MTRQRILLISLVGFLIFGLLLGGKLIYQKKWVDVLILNQSQQIPGVISAKVVTNRGEKEMVVVTDQLVNLRQTSQTLVKLAEDVPIRFKDHKNETLEKLYGQIQFAIQEGIARGNFTEMAQNVRIQAEQAGVQLELEMDNDAIYVLMNQGDAQLIEVIERDGQEKFLPTEKE
;
A
#
# COMPACT_ATOMS: atom_id res chain seq x y z
N MET A 1 9.99 -27.84 -54.08
CA MET A 1 8.63 -27.36 -53.69
C MET A 1 8.34 -27.47 -52.19
N THR A 2 8.67 -28.59 -51.51
CA THR A 2 8.38 -28.79 -50.06
C THR A 2 9.23 -27.94 -49.11
N ARG A 3 10.54 -27.75 -49.37
CA ARG A 3 11.42 -26.91 -48.52
C ARG A 3 11.02 -25.43 -48.46
N GLN A 4 10.57 -24.85 -49.58
CA GLN A 4 10.10 -23.45 -49.60
C GLN A 4 8.81 -23.26 -48.82
N ARG A 5 7.88 -24.23 -48.88
CA ARG A 5 6.64 -24.18 -48.09
C ARG A 5 6.92 -24.28 -46.59
N ILE A 6 7.85 -25.16 -46.19
CA ILE A 6 8.25 -25.30 -44.78
C ILE A 6 8.93 -24.02 -44.27
N LEU A 7 9.81 -23.39 -45.06
CA LEU A 7 10.43 -22.12 -44.71
C LEU A 7 9.41 -20.99 -44.53
N LEU A 8 8.42 -20.91 -45.43
CA LEU A 8 7.40 -19.88 -45.39
C LEU A 8 6.45 -20.07 -44.19
N ILE A 9 6.06 -21.31 -43.90
CA ILE A 9 5.25 -21.64 -42.71
C ILE A 9 6.03 -21.35 -41.42
N SER A 10 7.33 -21.70 -41.37
CA SER A 10 8.18 -21.41 -40.21
C SER A 10 8.37 -19.91 -39.98
N LEU A 11 8.53 -19.13 -41.05
CA LEU A 11 8.65 -17.67 -40.97
C LEU A 11 7.37 -17.05 -40.40
N VAL A 12 6.21 -17.43 -40.93
CA VAL A 12 4.90 -16.93 -40.46
C VAL A 12 4.64 -17.35 -39.03
N GLY A 13 4.95 -18.60 -38.67
CA GLY A 13 4.84 -19.10 -37.30
C GLY A 13 5.71 -18.31 -36.32
N PHE A 14 6.96 -18.00 -36.70
CA PHE A 14 7.86 -17.21 -35.86
C PHE A 14 7.39 -15.76 -35.72
N LEU A 15 6.81 -15.18 -36.78
CA LEU A 15 6.28 -13.82 -36.79
C LEU A 15 5.05 -13.69 -35.86
N ILE A 16 4.13 -14.67 -35.92
CA ILE A 16 2.98 -14.75 -35.00
C ILE A 16 3.45 -14.97 -33.56
N PHE A 17 4.42 -15.87 -33.34
CA PHE A 17 4.96 -16.14 -32.01
C PHE A 17 5.64 -14.90 -31.41
N GLY A 18 6.41 -14.17 -32.21
CA GLY A 18 7.01 -12.89 -31.84
C GLY A 18 5.98 -11.82 -31.51
N LEU A 19 4.89 -11.74 -32.28
CA LEU A 19 3.76 -10.83 -32.02
C LEU A 19 3.03 -11.16 -30.71
N LEU A 20 2.78 -12.45 -30.44
CA LEU A 20 2.14 -12.89 -29.20
C LEU A 20 3.03 -12.65 -27.97
N LEU A 21 4.34 -12.92 -28.07
CA LEU A 21 5.30 -12.63 -27.00
C LEU A 21 5.46 -11.13 -26.78
N GLY A 22 5.61 -10.35 -27.85
CA GLY A 22 5.74 -8.89 -27.78
C GLY A 22 4.48 -8.23 -27.20
N GLY A 23 3.30 -8.67 -27.64
CA GLY A 23 2.01 -8.22 -27.10
C GLY A 23 1.87 -8.54 -25.61
N LYS A 24 2.21 -9.76 -25.18
CA LYS A 24 2.15 -10.17 -23.77
C LYS A 24 3.05 -9.31 -22.87
N LEU A 25 4.27 -9.02 -23.30
CA LEU A 25 5.23 -8.22 -22.51
C LEU A 25 4.79 -6.75 -22.39
N ILE A 26 4.22 -6.17 -23.44
CA ILE A 26 3.72 -4.79 -23.42
C ILE A 26 2.44 -4.68 -22.57
N TYR A 27 1.55 -5.66 -22.67
CA TYR A 27 0.29 -5.71 -21.92
C TYR A 27 0.54 -5.78 -20.41
N GLN A 28 1.45 -6.63 -19.97
CA GLN A 28 1.69 -6.82 -18.52
C GLN A 28 2.34 -5.62 -17.84
N LYS A 29 3.19 -4.85 -18.53
CA LYS A 29 3.99 -3.79 -17.89
C LYS A 29 3.36 -2.39 -17.95
N LYS A 30 2.59 -2.06 -18.99
CA LYS A 30 2.05 -0.70 -19.15
C LYS A 30 0.57 -0.55 -18.78
N TRP A 31 -0.24 -1.61 -18.90
CA TRP A 31 -1.68 -1.49 -18.64
C TRP A 31 -2.05 -1.61 -17.17
N VAL A 32 -1.35 -2.46 -16.42
CA VAL A 32 -1.60 -2.67 -14.97
C VAL A 32 -1.33 -1.37 -14.19
N ASP A 33 -0.20 -0.71 -14.43
CA ASP A 33 0.15 0.55 -13.76
C ASP A 33 -0.85 1.67 -14.05
N VAL A 34 -1.36 1.75 -15.28
CA VAL A 34 -2.34 2.79 -15.67
C VAL A 34 -3.71 2.54 -15.04
N LEU A 35 -4.14 1.28 -14.94
CA LEU A 35 -5.41 0.93 -14.30
C LEU A 35 -5.35 1.17 -12.78
N ILE A 36 -4.29 0.71 -12.12
CA ILE A 36 -4.06 0.92 -10.68
C ILE A 36 -3.98 2.41 -10.38
N LEU A 37 -3.25 3.18 -11.20
CA LEU A 37 -3.17 4.64 -11.04
C LEU A 37 -4.56 5.29 -11.13
N ASN A 38 -5.35 4.98 -12.16
CA ASN A 38 -6.69 5.55 -12.34
C ASN A 38 -7.67 5.15 -11.23
N GLN A 39 -7.62 3.92 -10.73
CA GLN A 39 -8.49 3.45 -9.66
C GLN A 39 -8.06 4.00 -8.29
N SER A 40 -6.75 4.10 -8.04
CA SER A 40 -6.21 4.63 -6.79
C SER A 40 -6.52 6.12 -6.61
N GLN A 41 -6.50 6.92 -7.67
CA GLN A 41 -6.87 8.35 -7.64
C GLN A 41 -8.34 8.62 -7.33
N GLN A 42 -9.21 7.61 -7.42
CA GLN A 42 -10.61 7.74 -7.00
C GLN A 42 -10.77 7.59 -5.48
N ILE A 43 -9.74 7.08 -4.79
CA ILE A 43 -9.73 6.96 -3.34
C ILE A 43 -9.35 8.33 -2.76
N PRO A 44 -10.21 8.94 -1.92
CA PRO A 44 -9.91 10.23 -1.32
C PRO A 44 -8.57 10.22 -0.57
N GLY A 45 -7.68 11.14 -0.90
CA GLY A 45 -6.38 11.32 -0.27
C GLY A 45 -5.27 10.39 -0.77
N VAL A 46 -5.50 9.60 -1.82
CA VAL A 46 -4.45 8.85 -2.53
C VAL A 46 -4.06 9.60 -3.81
N ILE A 47 -2.80 10.05 -3.88
CA ILE A 47 -2.26 10.74 -5.07
C ILE A 47 -1.92 9.73 -6.17
N SER A 48 -1.27 8.64 -5.78
CA SER A 48 -0.89 7.58 -6.71
C SER A 48 -0.61 6.26 -6.01
N ALA A 49 -0.95 5.15 -6.66
CA ALA A 49 -0.46 3.83 -6.32
C ALA A 49 0.25 3.22 -7.55
N LYS A 50 1.44 2.66 -7.34
CA LYS A 50 2.24 2.04 -8.41
C LYS A 50 2.92 0.78 -7.92
N VAL A 51 2.94 -0.26 -8.74
CA VAL A 51 3.71 -1.47 -8.45
C VAL A 51 5.13 -1.28 -8.95
N VAL A 52 6.09 -1.31 -8.02
CA VAL A 52 7.51 -1.19 -8.31
C VAL A 52 8.23 -2.48 -7.94
N THR A 53 9.42 -2.69 -8.52
CA THR A 53 10.32 -3.76 -8.09
C THR A 53 11.43 -3.12 -7.28
N ASN A 54 11.45 -3.37 -5.97
CA ASN A 54 12.44 -2.87 -5.04
C ASN A 54 13.25 -4.04 -4.48
N ARG A 55 14.58 -3.98 -4.59
CA ARG A 55 15.52 -5.05 -4.16
C ARG A 55 15.19 -6.47 -4.68
N GLY A 56 14.46 -6.58 -5.78
CA GLY A 56 14.07 -7.86 -6.39
C GLY A 56 12.66 -8.35 -6.01
N GLU A 57 11.98 -7.67 -5.10
CA GLU A 57 10.61 -7.97 -4.68
C GLU A 57 9.64 -6.92 -5.24
N LYS A 58 8.40 -7.33 -5.51
CA LYS A 58 7.35 -6.40 -5.95
C LYS A 58 6.68 -5.80 -4.74
N GLU A 59 6.49 -4.48 -4.76
CA GLU A 59 5.72 -3.75 -3.75
C GLU A 59 4.84 -2.70 -4.44
N MET A 60 3.67 -2.43 -3.87
CA MET A 60 2.80 -1.34 -4.28
C MET A 60 3.11 -0.12 -3.42
N VAL A 61 3.75 0.89 -4.00
CA VAL A 61 4.03 2.16 -3.32
C VAL A 61 2.84 3.08 -3.50
N VAL A 62 2.29 3.56 -2.38
CA VAL A 62 1.11 4.42 -2.32
C VAL A 62 1.51 5.76 -1.73
N VAL A 63 1.40 6.81 -2.55
CA VAL A 63 1.62 8.20 -2.15
C VAL A 63 0.28 8.83 -1.81
N THR A 64 0.22 9.48 -0.66
CA THR A 64 -1.01 10.04 -0.09
C THR A 64 -0.83 11.51 0.25
N ASP A 65 -1.93 12.25 0.23
CA ASP A 65 -2.00 13.64 0.68
C ASP A 65 -3.35 13.85 1.34
N GLN A 66 -3.33 14.29 2.60
CA GLN A 66 -4.52 14.48 3.43
C GLN A 66 -5.47 13.26 3.41
N LEU A 67 -4.89 12.05 3.52
CA LEU A 67 -5.66 10.82 3.63
C LEU A 67 -6.64 10.87 4.81
N VAL A 68 -7.83 10.29 4.59
CA VAL A 68 -8.86 10.04 5.60
C VAL A 68 -9.41 8.62 5.42
N ASN A 69 -9.99 8.04 6.47
CA ASN A 69 -10.55 6.68 6.43
C ASN A 69 -9.51 5.62 6.01
N LEU A 70 -8.37 5.59 6.70
CA LEU A 70 -7.23 4.73 6.38
C LEU A 70 -7.65 3.25 6.27
N ARG A 71 -8.54 2.78 7.13
CA ARG A 71 -9.06 1.40 7.06
C ARG A 71 -9.73 1.09 5.72
N GLN A 72 -10.68 1.93 5.30
CA GLN A 72 -11.41 1.74 4.05
C GLN A 72 -10.48 1.83 2.83
N THR A 73 -9.53 2.79 2.87
CA THR A 73 -8.51 2.94 1.84
C THR A 73 -7.62 1.70 1.75
N SER A 74 -7.15 1.20 2.88
CA SER A 74 -6.31 0.01 2.97
C SER A 74 -7.03 -1.23 2.44
N GLN A 75 -8.29 -1.44 2.82
CA GLN A 75 -9.12 -2.54 2.32
C GLN A 75 -9.38 -2.46 0.81
N THR A 76 -9.49 -1.25 0.26
CA THR A 76 -9.64 -1.03 -1.18
C THR A 76 -8.33 -1.32 -1.90
N LEU A 77 -7.20 -0.84 -1.35
CA LEU A 77 -5.86 -1.06 -1.93
C LEU A 77 -5.46 -2.53 -1.91
N VAL A 78 -5.75 -3.29 -0.84
CA VAL A 78 -5.48 -4.74 -0.80
C VAL A 78 -6.21 -5.48 -1.93
N LYS A 79 -7.45 -5.09 -2.25
CA LYS A 79 -8.19 -5.67 -3.38
C LYS A 79 -7.58 -5.33 -4.74
N LEU A 80 -6.95 -4.16 -4.85
CA LEU A 80 -6.27 -3.71 -6.08
C LEU A 80 -4.85 -4.29 -6.22
N ALA A 81 -4.19 -4.54 -5.09
CA ALA A 81 -2.82 -5.04 -5.03
C ALA A 81 -2.75 -6.56 -5.22
N GLU A 82 -3.87 -7.26 -5.07
CA GLU A 82 -3.94 -8.72 -5.06
C GLU A 82 -2.98 -9.30 -3.99
N ASP A 83 -1.83 -9.83 -4.41
CA ASP A 83 -0.82 -10.44 -3.54
C ASP A 83 0.45 -9.57 -3.39
N VAL A 84 0.43 -8.33 -3.86
CA VAL A 84 1.59 -7.43 -3.76
C VAL A 84 1.53 -6.64 -2.45
N PRO A 85 2.56 -6.72 -1.59
CA PRO A 85 2.63 -5.95 -0.36
C PRO A 85 2.58 -4.44 -0.62
N ILE A 86 1.84 -3.71 0.21
CA ILE A 86 1.58 -2.29 0.09
C ILE A 86 2.52 -1.51 1.02
N ARG A 87 3.17 -0.48 0.50
CA ARG A 87 3.96 0.47 1.27
C ARG A 87 3.36 1.86 1.13
N PHE A 88 2.93 2.45 2.24
CA PHE A 88 2.54 3.86 2.25
C PHE A 88 3.76 4.77 2.27
N LYS A 89 3.59 5.94 1.65
CA LYS A 89 4.51 7.07 1.71
C LYS A 89 3.83 8.19 2.48
N ASP A 90 4.41 8.56 3.61
CA ASP A 90 3.90 9.60 4.49
C ASP A 90 4.79 10.85 4.49
N HIS A 91 4.23 11.97 4.95
CA HIS A 91 4.96 13.23 5.08
C HIS A 91 4.97 13.65 6.56
N LYS A 92 5.48 12.74 7.41
CA LYS A 92 5.54 12.95 8.86
C LYS A 92 6.57 14.00 9.27
N ASN A 93 6.20 14.77 10.30
CA ASN A 93 7.09 15.69 11.00
C ASN A 93 7.63 15.05 12.30
N GLU A 94 8.58 15.74 12.95
CA GLU A 94 9.19 15.25 14.19
C GLU A 94 8.18 15.05 15.33
N THR A 95 7.12 15.87 15.40
CA THR A 95 6.08 15.75 16.42
C THR A 95 5.29 14.46 16.26
N LEU A 96 4.87 14.13 15.03
CA LEU A 96 4.17 12.91 14.71
C LEU A 96 5.04 11.67 14.96
N GLU A 97 6.32 11.72 14.57
CA GLU A 97 7.27 10.62 14.80
C GLU A 97 7.48 10.36 16.29
N LYS A 98 7.65 11.43 17.08
CA LYS A 98 7.84 11.33 18.53
C LYS A 98 6.59 10.83 19.25
N LEU A 99 5.41 11.31 18.85
CA LEU A 99 4.14 10.82 19.36
C LEU A 99 3.95 9.35 19.01
N TYR A 100 4.22 8.94 17.76
CA TYR A 100 4.12 7.55 17.34
C TYR A 100 4.97 6.62 18.21
N GLY A 101 6.23 6.99 18.44
CA GLY A 101 7.12 6.23 19.32
C GLY A 101 6.61 6.08 20.76
N GLN A 102 5.83 7.05 21.27
CA GLN A 102 5.22 6.98 22.60
C GLN A 102 3.98 6.08 22.61
N ILE A 103 3.08 6.25 21.65
CA ILE A 103 1.84 5.47 21.59
C ILE A 103 2.08 4.01 21.21
N GLN A 104 3.21 3.70 20.54
CA GLN A 104 3.58 2.35 20.13
C GLN A 104 3.58 1.37 21.32
N PHE A 105 4.00 1.79 22.52
CA PHE A 105 3.95 0.92 23.70
C PHE A 105 2.53 0.50 24.06
N ALA A 106 1.58 1.44 24.05
CA ALA A 106 0.18 1.14 24.31
C ALA A 106 -0.41 0.22 23.24
N ILE A 107 -0.05 0.44 21.96
CA ILE A 107 -0.48 -0.42 20.85
C ILE A 107 0.04 -1.85 21.05
N GLN A 108 1.34 -2.01 21.31
CA GLN A 108 1.96 -3.32 21.51
C GLN A 108 1.42 -4.03 22.76
N GLU A 109 1.16 -3.30 23.84
CA GLU A 109 0.50 -3.85 25.02
C GLU A 109 -0.93 -4.32 24.70
N GLY A 110 -1.69 -3.53 23.94
CA GLY A 110 -3.04 -3.89 23.47
C GLY A 110 -3.03 -5.17 22.64
N ILE A 111 -2.07 -5.32 21.72
CA ILE A 111 -1.88 -6.54 20.92
C ILE A 111 -1.54 -7.74 21.82
N ALA A 112 -0.58 -7.58 22.74
CA ALA A 112 -0.09 -8.68 23.56
C ALA A 112 -1.09 -9.14 24.64
N ARG A 113 -1.87 -8.22 25.21
CA ARG A 113 -2.79 -8.50 26.33
C ARG A 113 -4.25 -8.61 25.89
N GLY A 114 -4.60 -8.15 24.69
CA GLY A 114 -5.97 -8.04 24.21
C GLY A 114 -6.76 -6.86 24.79
N ASN A 115 -6.10 -5.95 25.52
CA ASN A 115 -6.74 -4.77 26.16
C ASN A 115 -6.93 -3.60 25.17
N PHE A 116 -7.61 -3.84 24.05
CA PHE A 116 -7.70 -2.86 22.95
C PHE A 116 -8.45 -1.58 23.33
N THR A 117 -9.43 -1.64 24.22
CA THR A 117 -10.18 -0.45 24.66
C THR A 117 -9.32 0.49 25.49
N GLU A 118 -8.50 -0.07 26.39
CA GLU A 118 -7.56 0.70 27.21
C GLU A 118 -6.44 1.30 26.35
N MET A 119 -5.91 0.51 25.42
CA MET A 119 -4.97 0.99 24.39
C MET A 119 -5.56 2.18 23.65
N ALA A 120 -6.77 2.06 23.09
CA ALA A 120 -7.39 3.13 22.32
C ALA A 120 -7.58 4.42 23.14
N GLN A 121 -7.97 4.28 24.41
CA GLN A 121 -8.10 5.43 25.31
C GLN A 121 -6.75 6.12 25.56
N ASN A 122 -5.71 5.34 25.88
CA ASN A 122 -4.37 5.87 26.17
C ASN A 122 -3.74 6.54 24.95
N VAL A 123 -3.93 5.99 23.75
CA VAL A 123 -3.44 6.56 22.50
C VAL A 123 -4.16 7.87 22.19
N ARG A 124 -5.49 7.92 22.34
CA ARG A 124 -6.29 9.16 22.12
C ARG A 124 -5.88 10.29 23.06
N ILE A 125 -5.71 10.00 24.35
CA ILE A 125 -5.26 11.00 25.33
C ILE A 125 -3.91 11.60 24.94
N GLN A 126 -2.95 10.78 24.53
CA GLN A 126 -1.62 11.25 24.13
C GLN A 126 -1.68 12.11 22.85
N ALA A 127 -2.49 11.70 21.87
CA ALA A 127 -2.68 12.49 20.65
C ALA A 127 -3.34 13.84 20.93
N GLU A 128 -4.38 13.88 21.78
CA GLU A 128 -5.05 15.11 22.20
C GLU A 128 -4.09 16.06 22.92
N GLN A 129 -3.26 15.54 23.83
CA GLN A 129 -2.24 16.33 24.54
C GLN A 129 -1.18 16.92 23.60
N ALA A 130 -0.88 16.23 22.51
CA ALA A 130 0.06 16.68 21.48
C ALA A 130 -0.59 17.59 20.42
N GLY A 131 -1.91 17.84 20.49
CA GLY A 131 -2.64 18.60 19.48
C GLY A 131 -2.66 17.92 18.11
N VAL A 132 -2.62 16.58 18.09
CA VAL A 132 -2.61 15.76 16.88
C VAL A 132 -4.00 15.17 16.67
N GLN A 133 -4.50 15.27 15.44
CA GLN A 133 -5.74 14.60 15.06
C GLN A 133 -5.45 13.13 14.80
N LEU A 134 -6.12 12.25 15.54
CA LEU A 134 -5.92 10.80 15.46
C LEU A 134 -7.18 10.12 14.91
N GLU A 135 -7.00 9.35 13.85
CA GLU A 135 -7.92 8.31 13.42
C GLU A 135 -7.29 6.95 13.78
N LEU A 136 -7.87 6.29 14.79
CA LEU A 136 -7.47 4.97 15.26
C LEU A 136 -8.63 4.01 15.07
N GLU A 137 -8.46 3.08 14.14
CA GLU A 137 -9.42 2.02 13.83
C GLU A 137 -8.77 0.65 13.88
N MET A 138 -9.58 -0.40 14.01
CA MET A 138 -9.10 -1.77 14.03
C MET A 138 -10.15 -2.68 13.41
N ASP A 139 -9.70 -3.72 12.74
CA ASP A 139 -10.52 -4.87 12.36
C ASP A 139 -9.82 -6.18 12.75
N ASN A 140 -10.23 -7.29 12.14
CA ASN A 140 -9.64 -8.60 12.42
C ASN A 140 -8.21 -8.70 11.91
N ASP A 141 -7.87 -7.99 10.82
CA ASP A 141 -6.61 -8.16 10.11
C ASP A 141 -5.54 -7.17 10.61
N ALA A 142 -5.93 -5.93 10.93
CA ALA A 142 -4.98 -4.88 11.27
C ALA A 142 -5.51 -3.80 12.23
N ILE A 143 -4.58 -3.05 12.81
CA ILE A 143 -4.79 -1.77 13.49
C ILE A 143 -4.33 -0.66 12.54
N TYR A 144 -5.18 0.34 12.34
CA TYR A 144 -4.95 1.46 11.45
C TYR A 144 -4.72 2.72 12.26
N VAL A 145 -3.54 3.32 12.11
CA VAL A 145 -3.13 4.54 12.81
C VAL A 145 -2.88 5.62 11.76
N LEU A 146 -3.72 6.65 11.79
CA LEU A 146 -3.57 7.82 10.95
C LEU A 146 -3.50 9.05 11.86
N MET A 147 -2.41 9.80 11.75
CA MET A 147 -2.18 10.99 12.54
C MET A 147 -1.95 12.20 11.65
N ASN A 148 -2.69 13.28 11.90
CA ASN A 148 -2.63 14.52 11.13
C ASN A 148 -2.26 15.69 12.04
N GLN A 149 -1.35 16.55 11.56
CA GLN A 149 -1.00 17.80 12.21
C GLN A 149 -0.66 18.87 11.16
N GLY A 150 -1.62 19.76 10.88
CA GLY A 150 -1.51 20.69 9.77
C GLY A 150 -1.38 19.94 8.45
N ASP A 151 -0.34 20.24 7.69
CA ASP A 151 -0.01 19.54 6.43
C ASP A 151 0.88 18.31 6.67
N ALA A 152 1.18 17.90 7.90
CA ALA A 152 1.94 16.68 8.19
C ALA A 152 0.99 15.50 8.45
N GLN A 153 1.34 14.32 7.91
CA GLN A 153 0.57 13.09 8.05
C GLN A 153 1.51 11.92 8.34
N LEU A 154 1.12 11.06 9.27
CA LEU A 154 1.78 9.79 9.57
C LEU A 154 0.76 8.67 9.40
N ILE A 155 1.15 7.63 8.68
CA ILE A 155 0.29 6.50 8.32
C ILE A 155 0.97 5.23 8.79
N GLU A 156 0.31 4.42 9.60
CA GLU A 156 0.82 3.13 10.03
C GLU A 156 -0.29 2.09 10.01
N VAL A 157 -0.01 0.94 9.40
CA VAL A 157 -0.91 -0.21 9.35
C VAL A 157 -0.20 -1.39 10.00
N ILE A 158 -0.71 -1.81 11.15
CA ILE A 158 -0.08 -2.83 11.98
C ILE A 158 -0.90 -4.10 11.87
N GLU A 159 -0.36 -5.08 11.16
CA GLU A 159 -1.01 -6.38 10.99
C GLU A 159 -1.02 -7.21 12.27
N ARG A 160 -2.08 -7.98 12.46
CA ARG A 160 -2.29 -8.81 13.64
C ARG A 160 -1.97 -10.28 13.39
N ASP A 161 -2.14 -10.74 12.14
CA ASP A 161 -2.01 -12.14 11.74
C ASP A 161 -0.77 -12.44 10.88
N GLY A 162 0.10 -11.45 10.66
CA GLY A 162 1.36 -11.62 9.92
C GLY A 162 1.17 -12.02 8.46
N GLN A 163 0.21 -11.40 7.78
CA GLN A 163 -0.10 -11.69 6.37
C GLN A 163 0.85 -11.00 5.39
N GLU A 164 1.73 -10.12 5.88
CA GLU A 164 2.73 -9.35 5.13
C GLU A 164 2.14 -8.55 3.96
N LYS A 165 0.86 -8.16 4.06
CA LYS A 165 0.15 -7.30 3.10
C LYS A 165 0.61 -5.85 3.17
N PHE A 166 1.11 -5.40 4.33
CA PHE A 166 1.60 -4.05 4.54
C PHE A 166 3.07 -4.07 4.95
N LEU A 167 3.88 -3.32 4.21
CA LEU A 167 5.27 -3.05 4.53
C LEU A 167 5.36 -1.78 5.40
N PRO A 168 6.44 -1.62 6.19
CA PRO A 168 6.64 -0.42 7.00
C PRO A 168 6.53 0.87 6.17
N THR A 169 5.76 1.84 6.66
CA THR A 169 5.60 3.12 5.98
C THR A 169 6.94 3.84 5.89
N GLU A 170 7.21 4.44 4.75
CA GLU A 170 8.41 5.24 4.54
C GLU A 170 8.03 6.72 4.37
N LYS A 171 8.96 7.60 4.75
CA LYS A 171 8.81 9.02 4.43
C LYS A 171 8.92 9.22 2.91
N GLU A 172 8.08 10.09 2.36
CA GLU A 172 8.16 10.56 0.96
C GLU A 172 9.44 11.38 0.69
#